data_AF-A0A0T1QGU4-F1
#
_entry.id   AF-A0A0T1QGU4-F1
#
_cell.length_a   1.000
_cell.length_b   1.000
_cell.length_c   1.000
_cell.angle_alpha   90.00
_cell.angle_beta   90.00
_cell.angle_gamma   90.00
#
_symmetry.space_group_name_H-M   'P 1'
#
loop_
_entity.id
_entity.type
_entity.pdbx_description
1 polymer ?
#
loop_
_entity_poly.entity_id
_entity_poly.type
_entity_poly.pdbx_seq_one_letter_code
_entity_poly.pdbx_strand_id
1 'polypeptide(L)'
;MATPLRRSVTLAAAVATAAALGTGAVALALPASAADAPPPMALSDGTLDWGIKQSFRSYLAQPFAHGKTTVEGGAKQAPGNGVLTFVDGTGTYDTGTHATANSFKGGVHFEAHSGALDIRISDVRLTTKGTAASTGEITADVVTKEKDGTFSTRDDVPFAALDMTDVRPAQGAGGAMVFKDIPAKLTKGGAAAFAGFYKEGDQLDAATLTVKPGARPTTAPPTTTPPTTPPPTTRPPTTAPTTTAPTSPAPTTTAPTSPAPTTTAPTSPAPTTTAPTTAPATQTPADPSAVVDGRLTWGVKQSWQRYVSGMCGGSVTASGGAAKRGSAYDFGFVKADLDADARKVEAAFSGRLAFVCAAHGIDWTVTDLKVKATGTTGTLTADVSSAVGKRNDVPLVDLDLSEADWTVNKGLVTLADIPAKLTAAGSATFSAPGGQGGYPAGTAMDPVTVTLAADEDASLPSTSGGSTSTTGGSGTTGGSGTTGGSSTTGGGGTVGGTAGGAGTVGGSGSVGGSGALAATGSGTPTGLLLAASGLIAGAGAAIVIAVRRRAMES
;
A
#
# COMPACT_ATOMS: atom_id res chain seq x y z
N MET A 1 5.41 63.58 1.51
CA MET A 1 4.31 64.53 1.78
C MET A 1 3.04 63.97 1.16
N ALA A 2 1.99 63.89 1.99
CA ALA A 2 0.61 63.53 1.62
C ALA A 2 0.11 64.39 0.45
N THR A 3 -0.87 63.97 -0.37
CA THR A 3 -2.31 63.95 -0.06
C THR A 3 -3.06 63.39 -1.30
N PRO A 4 -4.23 62.73 -1.15
CA PRO A 4 -4.83 61.85 -2.16
C PRO A 4 -5.85 62.56 -3.08
N LEU A 5 -6.12 61.99 -4.26
CA LEU A 5 -7.28 62.38 -5.07
C LEU A 5 -8.50 61.48 -4.78
N ARG A 6 -9.54 62.13 -4.27
CA ARG A 6 -10.94 61.69 -4.30
C ARG A 6 -11.50 61.84 -5.73
N ARG A 7 -12.40 60.95 -6.13
CA ARG A 7 -13.64 61.21 -6.89
C ARG A 7 -14.42 59.89 -6.97
N SER A 8 -15.50 59.74 -6.21
CA SER A 8 -16.86 60.22 -6.49
C SER A 8 -17.53 59.44 -7.62
N VAL A 9 -18.46 58.60 -7.16
CA VAL A 9 -19.60 57.96 -7.82
C VAL A 9 -20.16 58.75 -9.02
N THR A 10 -20.48 58.04 -10.11
CA THR A 10 -21.50 58.48 -11.06
C THR A 10 -22.37 57.29 -11.48
N LEU A 11 -23.66 57.44 -11.22
CA LEU A 11 -24.78 56.57 -11.56
C LEU A 11 -25.32 57.00 -12.92
N ALA A 12 -25.57 56.07 -13.85
CA ALA A 12 -26.44 56.23 -15.02
C ALA A 12 -26.57 54.86 -15.70
N ALA A 13 -27.65 54.43 -16.35
CA ALA A 13 -29.06 54.77 -16.35
C ALA A 13 -29.73 53.60 -17.10
N ALA A 14 -30.97 53.28 -16.74
CA ALA A 14 -31.74 52.17 -17.28
C ALA A 14 -32.15 52.36 -18.75
N VAL A 15 -32.33 51.25 -19.48
CA VAL A 15 -33.28 51.16 -20.60
C VAL A 15 -34.22 50.00 -20.32
N ALA A 16 -35.48 50.34 -20.12
CA ALA A 16 -36.61 49.44 -19.98
C ALA A 16 -37.14 49.04 -21.36
N THR A 17 -37.58 47.79 -21.50
CA THR A 17 -38.65 47.44 -22.46
C THR A 17 -39.64 46.54 -21.73
N ALA A 18 -40.89 46.99 -21.68
CA ALA A 18 -42.02 46.34 -21.02
C ALA A 18 -43.02 45.83 -22.08
N ALA A 19 -43.60 44.65 -21.83
CA ALA A 19 -44.95 44.20 -22.25
C ALA A 19 -45.09 42.71 -21.86
N ALA A 20 -46.22 42.16 -21.41
CA ALA A 20 -47.49 42.68 -20.92
C ALA A 20 -48.26 41.51 -20.27
N LEU A 21 -48.91 41.79 -19.13
CA LEU A 21 -50.20 41.29 -18.62
C LEU A 21 -50.47 39.78 -18.42
N GLY A 22 -50.70 39.40 -17.16
CA GLY A 22 -51.34 38.15 -16.75
C GLY A 22 -51.71 38.14 -15.26
N THR A 23 -52.85 38.73 -14.93
CA THR A 23 -53.77 38.45 -13.80
C THR A 23 -53.24 37.81 -12.49
N GLY A 24 -53.23 38.60 -11.42
CA GLY A 24 -53.98 38.29 -10.19
C GLY A 24 -53.43 37.26 -9.20
N ALA A 25 -52.59 37.70 -8.26
CA ALA A 25 -52.69 37.43 -6.81
C ALA A 25 -51.59 38.22 -6.09
N VAL A 26 -51.96 39.27 -5.36
CA VAL A 26 -51.05 39.89 -4.38
C VAL A 26 -51.02 38.98 -3.16
N ALA A 27 -50.15 37.97 -3.19
CA ALA A 27 -49.71 37.33 -1.96
C ALA A 27 -48.76 38.33 -1.28
N LEU A 28 -49.16 38.90 -0.14
CA LEU A 28 -48.19 39.51 0.77
C LEU A 28 -47.25 38.38 1.20
N ALA A 29 -46.10 38.28 0.52
CA ALA A 29 -44.96 37.55 1.05
C ALA A 29 -44.48 38.33 2.27
N LEU A 30 -45.05 38.02 3.44
CA LEU A 30 -44.38 38.27 4.70
C LEU A 30 -42.97 37.67 4.54
N PRO A 31 -41.89 38.41 4.82
CA PRO A 31 -40.58 37.78 4.87
C PRO A 31 -40.71 36.65 5.88
N ALA A 32 -40.59 35.42 5.41
CA ALA A 32 -40.35 34.30 6.31
C ALA A 32 -39.04 34.66 7.00
N SER A 33 -39.14 35.17 8.22
CA SER A 33 -38.00 35.31 9.11
C SER A 33 -37.36 33.93 9.12
N ALA A 34 -36.20 33.78 8.47
CA ALA A 34 -35.38 32.61 8.65
C ALA A 34 -35.23 32.50 10.16
N ALA A 35 -35.86 31.49 10.76
CA ALA A 35 -35.67 31.21 12.16
C ALA A 35 -34.17 31.04 12.34
N ASP A 36 -33.57 31.95 13.10
CA ASP A 36 -32.14 31.91 13.39
C ASP A 36 -31.86 30.51 13.93
N ALA A 37 -31.01 29.75 13.23
CA ALA A 37 -30.71 28.38 13.62
C ALA A 37 -30.23 28.40 15.08
N PRO A 38 -30.68 27.48 15.95
CA PRO A 38 -30.27 27.48 17.34
C PRO A 38 -28.75 27.57 17.43
N PRO A 39 -28.18 28.45 18.27
CA PRO A 39 -26.74 28.59 18.35
C PRO A 39 -26.11 27.22 18.70
N PRO A 40 -24.96 26.88 18.10
CA PRO A 40 -24.34 25.59 18.34
C PRO A 40 -23.95 25.47 19.81
N MET A 41 -24.12 24.27 20.36
CA MET A 41 -23.77 23.94 21.73
C MET A 41 -22.26 23.83 21.87
N ALA A 42 -21.67 24.42 22.91
CA ALA A 42 -20.25 24.26 23.19
C ALA A 42 -19.92 22.82 23.60
N LEU A 43 -18.77 22.33 23.16
CA LEU A 43 -18.18 21.05 23.56
C LEU A 43 -16.90 21.31 24.36
N SER A 44 -16.71 20.56 25.43
CA SER A 44 -15.52 20.64 26.29
C SER A 44 -15.06 19.25 26.73
N ASP A 45 -13.93 19.19 27.44
CA ASP A 45 -13.31 17.97 27.97
C ASP A 45 -13.18 16.87 26.91
N GLY A 46 -12.87 17.26 25.68
CA GLY A 46 -12.80 16.37 24.55
C GLY A 46 -11.54 15.51 24.56
N THR A 47 -11.67 14.25 24.15
CA THR A 47 -10.53 13.40 23.80
C THR A 47 -10.72 12.79 22.41
N LEU A 48 -9.60 12.63 21.71
CA LEU A 48 -9.53 11.87 20.47
C LEU A 48 -8.55 10.73 20.65
N ASP A 49 -9.08 9.52 20.74
CA ASP A 49 -8.28 8.29 20.74
C ASP A 49 -8.08 7.84 19.31
N TRP A 50 -6.86 7.95 18.80
CA TRP A 50 -6.55 7.62 17.43
C TRP A 50 -5.10 7.19 17.26
N GLY A 51 -4.90 5.98 16.74
CA GLY A 51 -3.56 5.42 16.56
C GLY A 51 -2.81 5.93 15.33
N ILE A 52 -3.46 6.72 14.46
CA ILE A 52 -3.00 7.01 13.10
C ILE A 52 -3.00 5.73 12.25
N LYS A 53 -2.01 4.84 12.45
CA LYS A 53 -1.96 3.54 11.74
C LYS A 53 -1.20 2.48 12.54
N GLN A 54 -1.84 1.35 12.84
CA GLN A 54 -1.26 0.29 13.67
C GLN A 54 -0.01 -0.31 13.06
N SER A 55 -0.02 -0.59 11.75
CA SER A 55 1.16 -1.12 11.06
C SER A 55 2.35 -0.15 11.10
N PHE A 56 2.10 1.16 11.13
CA PHE A 56 3.15 2.18 11.25
C PHE A 56 3.74 2.19 12.67
N ARG A 57 2.89 2.24 13.70
CA ARG A 57 3.35 2.16 15.10
C ARG A 57 4.09 0.85 15.39
N SER A 58 3.60 -0.27 14.88
CA SER A 58 4.28 -1.57 15.02
C SER A 58 5.62 -1.62 14.28
N TYR A 59 5.74 -0.93 13.15
CA TYR A 59 7.01 -0.75 12.45
C TYR A 59 8.01 0.07 13.28
N LEU A 60 7.59 1.19 13.87
CA LEU A 60 8.44 1.98 14.76
C LEU A 60 8.89 1.18 15.99
N ALA A 61 8.05 0.26 16.47
CA ALA A 61 8.39 -0.63 17.57
C ALA A 61 9.43 -1.70 17.20
N GLN A 62 9.72 -1.92 15.91
CA GLN A 62 10.69 -2.94 15.51
C GLN A 62 12.10 -2.48 15.84
N PRO A 63 12.97 -3.37 16.37
CA PRO A 63 14.35 -3.02 16.71
C PRO A 63 15.13 -2.39 15.55
N PHE A 64 14.91 -2.86 14.32
CA PHE A 64 15.60 -2.35 13.13
C PHE A 64 15.16 -0.94 12.70
N ALA A 65 13.98 -0.48 13.11
CA ALA A 65 13.52 0.87 12.77
C ALA A 65 14.17 1.92 13.67
N HIS A 66 14.70 1.51 14.84
CA HIS A 66 15.13 2.41 15.90
C HIS A 66 14.09 3.51 16.16
N GLY A 67 12.82 3.09 16.14
CA GLY A 67 11.71 4.02 16.17
C GLY A 67 11.49 4.58 17.57
N LYS A 68 11.16 5.86 17.61
CA LYS A 68 10.81 6.58 18.82
C LYS A 68 9.54 7.38 18.58
N THR A 69 8.60 7.24 19.50
CA THR A 69 7.38 8.06 19.54
C THR A 69 7.46 8.97 20.76
N THR A 70 7.40 10.28 20.54
CA THR A 70 7.37 11.28 21.60
C THR A 70 6.03 12.00 21.53
N VAL A 71 5.23 11.90 22.59
CA VAL A 71 3.98 12.67 22.71
C VAL A 71 4.25 14.04 23.30
N GLU A 72 3.50 15.03 22.84
CA GLU A 72 3.67 16.44 23.20
C GLU A 72 2.34 17.07 23.59
N GLY A 73 2.37 18.26 24.21
CA GLY A 73 1.17 19.06 24.42
C GLY A 73 0.07 18.39 25.25
N GLY A 74 0.44 17.46 26.14
CA GLY A 74 -0.50 16.71 26.99
C GLY A 74 -1.04 15.42 26.38
N ALA A 75 -0.73 15.13 25.10
CA ALA A 75 -1.09 13.85 24.50
C ALA A 75 -0.48 12.68 25.28
N LYS A 76 -1.17 11.54 25.21
CA LYS A 76 -0.76 10.29 25.88
C LYS A 76 -0.63 9.18 24.85
N GLN A 77 0.25 8.22 25.11
CA GLN A 77 0.33 6.99 24.33
C GLN A 77 0.01 5.80 25.22
N ALA A 78 -0.90 4.93 24.77
CA ALA A 78 -1.18 3.69 25.45
C ALA A 78 0.06 2.74 25.42
N PRO A 79 0.22 1.83 26.40
CA PRO A 79 1.34 0.91 26.47
C PRO A 79 1.57 0.11 25.18
N GLY A 80 2.81 -0.29 24.93
CA GLY A 80 3.16 -1.14 23.79
C GLY A 80 3.03 -0.46 22.42
N ASN A 81 3.34 0.84 22.33
CA ASN A 81 3.08 1.66 21.13
C ASN A 81 1.60 1.64 20.72
N GLY A 82 0.71 1.67 21.71
CA GLY A 82 -0.73 1.65 21.52
C GLY A 82 -1.29 2.95 20.94
N VAL A 83 -2.61 3.06 21.00
CA VAL A 83 -3.37 4.24 20.53
C VAL A 83 -2.90 5.51 21.24
N LEU A 84 -2.91 6.63 20.51
CA LEU A 84 -2.62 7.95 21.06
C LEU A 84 -3.93 8.61 21.50
N THR A 85 -3.87 9.33 22.61
CA THR A 85 -4.98 10.14 23.12
C THR A 85 -4.60 11.61 23.06
N PHE A 86 -5.26 12.36 22.18
CA PHE A 86 -5.23 13.83 22.19
C PHE A 86 -6.28 14.34 23.18
N VAL A 87 -5.98 15.43 23.89
CA VAL A 87 -6.67 15.82 25.12
C VAL A 87 -7.17 17.25 25.07
N ASP A 88 -7.89 17.67 26.10
CA ASP A 88 -8.40 19.04 26.28
C ASP A 88 -9.15 19.57 25.05
N GLY A 89 -9.89 18.68 24.41
CA GLY A 89 -10.68 18.95 23.23
C GLY A 89 -11.78 19.97 23.52
N THR A 90 -11.88 20.97 22.67
CA THR A 90 -12.97 21.97 22.71
C THR A 90 -13.59 22.08 21.33
N GLY A 91 -14.86 22.48 21.28
CA GLY A 91 -15.55 22.49 20.01
C GLY A 91 -16.98 22.99 20.07
N THR A 92 -17.70 22.69 19.00
CA THR A 92 -19.12 23.01 18.86
C THR A 92 -19.89 21.81 18.32
N TYR A 93 -21.15 21.70 18.75
CA TYR A 93 -22.13 20.73 18.29
C TYR A 93 -23.38 21.46 17.80
N ASP A 94 -23.67 21.35 16.51
CA ASP A 94 -24.91 21.87 15.95
C ASP A 94 -26.06 20.91 16.28
N THR A 95 -27.06 21.40 17.02
CA THR A 95 -28.17 20.55 17.46
C THR A 95 -29.20 20.24 16.36
N GLY A 96 -29.24 21.03 15.29
CA GLY A 96 -30.11 20.81 14.15
C GLY A 96 -29.48 19.89 13.11
N THR A 97 -28.19 20.10 12.79
CA THR A 97 -27.49 19.28 11.80
C THR A 97 -26.77 18.08 12.40
N HIS A 98 -26.48 18.07 13.71
CA HIS A 98 -25.61 17.10 14.39
C HIS A 98 -24.15 17.12 13.89
N ALA A 99 -23.74 18.21 13.24
CA ALA A 99 -22.35 18.45 12.87
C ALA A 99 -21.53 18.83 14.11
N THR A 100 -20.26 18.43 14.13
CA THR A 100 -19.32 18.75 15.20
C THR A 100 -18.02 19.29 14.64
N ALA A 101 -17.42 20.27 15.31
CA ALA A 101 -16.08 20.73 15.02
C ALA A 101 -15.28 20.79 16.32
N ASN A 102 -14.20 20.03 16.41
CA ASN A 102 -13.41 19.86 17.62
C ASN A 102 -11.94 20.12 17.34
N SER A 103 -11.25 20.75 18.29
CA SER A 103 -9.81 20.98 18.26
C SER A 103 -9.20 20.45 19.53
N PHE A 104 -8.09 19.72 19.42
CA PHE A 104 -7.46 19.04 20.55
C PHE A 104 -6.11 19.66 20.87
N LYS A 105 -5.75 19.63 22.16
CA LYS A 105 -4.36 19.77 22.56
C LYS A 105 -3.65 18.44 22.38
N GLY A 106 -2.36 18.55 22.13
CA GLY A 106 -1.48 17.41 21.98
C GLY A 106 -0.90 17.28 20.60
N GLY A 107 0.23 16.61 20.53
CA GLY A 107 0.95 16.30 19.31
C GLY A 107 1.73 15.03 19.47
N VAL A 108 2.28 14.54 18.36
CA VAL A 108 3.15 13.37 18.36
C VAL A 108 4.28 13.58 17.37
N HIS A 109 5.48 13.19 17.80
CA HIS A 109 6.70 13.21 17.00
C HIS A 109 7.22 11.78 16.85
N PHE A 110 7.35 11.34 15.60
CA PHE A 110 7.85 10.03 15.21
C PHE A 110 9.23 10.19 14.59
N GLU A 111 10.19 9.48 15.15
CA GLU A 111 11.56 9.39 14.64
C GLU A 111 11.88 7.92 14.34
N ALA A 112 12.58 7.64 13.25
CA ALA A 112 13.15 6.32 12.96
C ALA A 112 14.36 6.43 12.02
N HIS A 113 15.11 5.34 11.88
CA HIS A 113 16.28 5.25 10.99
C HIS A 113 17.30 6.37 11.22
N SER A 114 17.63 6.62 12.50
CA SER A 114 18.58 7.65 12.89
C SER A 114 18.23 9.05 12.34
N GLY A 115 16.93 9.38 12.30
CA GLY A 115 16.41 10.67 11.85
C GLY A 115 16.21 10.78 10.34
N ALA A 116 16.25 9.66 9.59
CA ALA A 116 15.82 9.64 8.20
C ALA A 116 14.29 9.70 8.08
N LEU A 117 13.58 9.08 9.02
CA LEU A 117 12.15 9.32 9.23
C LEU A 117 12.01 10.26 10.42
N ASP A 118 11.37 11.39 10.17
CA ASP A 118 11.09 12.42 11.16
C ASP A 118 9.76 13.09 10.78
N ILE A 119 8.70 12.77 11.51
CA ILE A 119 7.34 13.24 11.25
C ILE A 119 6.75 13.74 12.55
N ARG A 120 6.37 15.01 12.59
CA ARG A 120 5.63 15.63 13.69
C ARG A 120 4.22 15.98 13.22
N ILE A 121 3.23 15.58 14.03
CA ILE A 121 1.81 15.85 13.81
C ILE A 121 1.30 16.64 15.02
N SER A 122 0.71 17.80 14.76
CA SER A 122 0.17 18.70 15.78
C SER A 122 -1.13 19.36 15.32
N ASP A 123 -1.73 20.18 16.17
CA ASP A 123 -3.00 20.89 15.91
C ASP A 123 -4.09 19.97 15.34
N VAL A 124 -4.29 18.82 15.98
CA VAL A 124 -5.27 17.84 15.51
C VAL A 124 -6.69 18.39 15.70
N ARG A 125 -7.47 18.37 14.63
CA ARG A 125 -8.88 18.79 14.61
C ARG A 125 -9.73 17.71 13.98
N LEU A 126 -10.98 17.57 14.43
CA LEU A 126 -11.95 16.65 13.87
C LEU A 126 -13.25 17.39 13.57
N THR A 127 -13.70 17.32 12.32
CA THR A 127 -14.98 17.87 11.87
C THR A 127 -15.90 16.81 11.29
N THR A 128 -17.21 16.96 11.48
CA THR A 128 -18.24 16.11 10.87
C THR A 128 -19.30 16.96 10.19
N LYS A 129 -19.92 16.43 9.13
CA LYS A 129 -20.99 17.14 8.39
C LYS A 129 -22.39 16.85 8.91
N GLY A 130 -22.54 15.97 9.90
CA GLY A 130 -23.81 15.63 10.50
C GLY A 130 -24.82 15.07 9.48
N THR A 131 -26.02 15.61 9.46
CA THR A 131 -27.12 15.21 8.57
C THR A 131 -26.95 15.72 7.13
N ALA A 132 -26.04 16.67 6.88
CA ALA A 132 -25.77 17.14 5.52
C ALA A 132 -25.01 16.09 4.69
N ALA A 133 -24.13 15.32 5.34
CA ALA A 133 -23.44 14.17 4.76
C ALA A 133 -22.90 13.27 5.87
N SER A 134 -22.95 11.95 5.67
CA SER A 134 -22.37 10.97 6.60
C SER A 134 -20.84 10.88 6.47
N THR A 135 -20.16 12.02 6.48
CA THR A 135 -18.72 12.15 6.35
C THR A 135 -18.13 13.08 7.41
N GLY A 136 -16.83 12.92 7.65
CA GLY A 136 -16.04 13.81 8.47
C GLY A 136 -14.58 13.84 8.03
N GLU A 137 -13.76 14.58 8.76
CA GLU A 137 -12.35 14.76 8.45
C GLU A 137 -11.54 15.02 9.72
N ILE A 138 -10.33 14.46 9.75
CA ILE A 138 -9.27 14.87 10.68
C ILE A 138 -8.28 15.74 9.91
N THR A 139 -8.06 16.97 10.39
CA THR A 139 -6.96 17.82 9.92
C THR A 139 -5.86 17.90 10.97
N ALA A 140 -4.64 18.16 10.52
CA ALA A 140 -3.49 18.36 11.40
C ALA A 140 -2.40 19.16 10.71
N ASP A 141 -1.60 19.86 11.51
CA ASP A 141 -0.32 20.39 11.06
C ASP A 141 0.70 19.26 11.00
N VAL A 142 1.46 19.24 9.92
CA VAL A 142 2.47 18.22 9.67
C VAL A 142 3.81 18.89 9.34
N VAL A 143 4.82 18.54 10.13
CA VAL A 143 6.22 18.79 9.79
C VAL A 143 6.86 17.44 9.49
N THR A 144 7.39 17.24 8.29
CA THR A 144 8.07 15.99 7.94
C THR A 144 9.38 16.24 7.24
N LYS A 145 10.35 15.38 7.48
CA LYS A 145 11.55 15.29 6.68
C LYS A 145 11.26 14.55 5.38
N GLU A 146 11.59 15.19 4.26
CA GLU A 146 11.44 14.65 2.91
C GLU A 146 12.65 13.79 2.53
N LYS A 147 12.55 13.03 1.43
CA LYS A 147 13.62 12.10 1.00
C LYS A 147 14.95 12.77 0.64
N ASP A 148 14.91 14.06 0.28
CA ASP A 148 16.10 14.87 0.02
C ASP A 148 16.75 15.44 1.29
N GLY A 149 16.18 15.14 2.46
CA GLY A 149 16.65 15.56 3.76
C GLY A 149 16.14 16.93 4.23
N THR A 150 15.37 17.65 3.40
CA THR A 150 14.73 18.91 3.78
C THR A 150 13.49 18.67 4.64
N PHE A 151 13.08 19.69 5.40
CA PHE A 151 11.81 19.65 6.12
C PHE A 151 10.74 20.39 5.35
N SER A 152 9.57 19.77 5.22
CA SER A 152 8.35 20.42 4.76
C SER A 152 7.41 20.65 5.94
N THR A 153 6.81 21.83 5.98
CA THR A 153 5.74 22.18 6.91
C THR A 153 4.47 22.40 6.11
N ARG A 154 3.38 21.79 6.56
CA ARG A 154 2.06 21.93 5.96
C ARG A 154 1.04 22.08 7.08
N ASP A 155 0.30 23.17 7.03
CA ASP A 155 -0.69 23.51 8.04
C ASP A 155 -2.08 23.01 7.59
N ASP A 156 -2.91 22.64 8.56
CA ASP A 156 -4.30 22.20 8.36
C ASP A 156 -4.47 21.13 7.26
N VAL A 157 -3.53 20.18 7.18
CA VAL A 157 -3.56 19.13 6.16
C VAL A 157 -4.83 18.30 6.37
N PRO A 158 -5.69 18.15 5.34
CA PRO A 158 -6.71 17.11 5.31
C PRO A 158 -6.00 15.78 5.47
N PHE A 159 -5.98 15.18 6.66
CA PHE A 159 -5.11 14.04 6.94
C PHE A 159 -5.87 12.74 6.76
N ALA A 160 -7.07 12.64 7.34
CA ALA A 160 -7.91 11.46 7.25
C ALA A 160 -9.36 11.82 6.90
N ALA A 161 -9.92 11.13 5.93
CA ALA A 161 -11.36 11.14 5.66
C ALA A 161 -12.05 10.14 6.59
N LEU A 162 -13.16 10.56 7.21
CA LEU A 162 -13.93 9.77 8.15
C LEU A 162 -15.26 9.34 7.52
N ASP A 163 -15.61 8.07 7.72
CA ASP A 163 -16.92 7.53 7.38
C ASP A 163 -17.84 7.58 8.61
N MET A 164 -18.94 8.31 8.51
CA MET A 164 -19.91 8.48 9.62
C MET A 164 -21.22 7.72 9.38
N THR A 165 -21.29 6.87 8.34
CA THR A 165 -22.53 6.20 7.90
C THR A 165 -23.20 5.45 9.05
N ASP A 166 -22.43 4.61 9.74
CA ASP A 166 -22.90 3.78 10.86
C ASP A 166 -22.48 4.30 12.25
N VAL A 167 -21.85 5.48 12.30
CA VAL A 167 -21.37 6.07 13.55
C VAL A 167 -22.47 6.93 14.16
N ARG A 168 -22.87 6.63 15.39
CA ARG A 168 -23.80 7.46 16.18
C ARG A 168 -23.21 7.74 17.56
N PRO A 169 -23.46 8.92 18.14
CA PRO A 169 -23.01 9.21 19.49
C PRO A 169 -23.75 8.31 20.48
N ALA A 170 -22.98 7.61 21.32
CA ALA A 170 -23.48 6.92 22.50
C ALA A 170 -23.29 7.80 23.74
N GLN A 171 -24.11 7.56 24.77
CA GLN A 171 -23.93 8.22 26.06
C GLN A 171 -22.82 7.53 26.85
N GLY A 172 -21.77 8.28 27.18
CA GLY A 172 -20.64 7.87 27.99
C GLY A 172 -20.73 8.34 29.43
N ALA A 173 -19.68 8.03 30.20
CA ALA A 173 -19.55 8.43 31.60
C ALA A 173 -19.66 9.97 31.75
N GLY A 174 -20.31 10.41 32.83
CA GLY A 174 -20.47 11.84 33.13
C GLY A 174 -21.26 12.64 32.09
N GLY A 175 -22.08 11.97 31.27
CA GLY A 175 -22.88 12.61 30.23
C GLY A 175 -22.12 12.95 28.95
N ALA A 176 -20.92 12.41 28.76
CA ALA A 176 -20.15 12.58 27.53
C ALA A 176 -20.88 11.95 26.32
N MET A 177 -20.72 12.55 25.14
CA MET A 177 -21.05 11.93 23.86
C MET A 177 -19.82 11.21 23.33
N VAL A 178 -19.98 9.94 22.96
CA VAL A 178 -18.92 9.07 22.46
C VAL A 178 -19.24 8.62 21.05
N PHE A 179 -18.43 9.03 20.08
CA PHE A 179 -18.45 8.54 18.71
C PHE A 179 -17.33 7.53 18.57
N LYS A 180 -17.68 6.26 18.72
CA LYS A 180 -16.72 5.16 18.82
C LYS A 180 -16.41 4.55 17.45
N ASP A 181 -15.16 4.11 17.30
CA ASP A 181 -14.66 3.32 16.17
C ASP A 181 -14.98 3.91 14.79
N ILE A 182 -14.84 5.23 14.65
CA ILE A 182 -15.03 5.98 13.40
C ILE A 182 -14.01 5.48 12.36
N PRO A 183 -14.44 4.82 11.27
CA PRO A 183 -13.53 4.38 10.22
C PRO A 183 -12.83 5.56 9.56
N ALA A 184 -11.51 5.45 9.41
CA ALA A 184 -10.67 6.50 8.85
C ALA A 184 -9.86 5.97 7.66
N LYS A 185 -9.76 6.79 6.61
CA LYS A 185 -8.91 6.52 5.44
C LYS A 185 -7.98 7.70 5.20
N LEU A 186 -6.75 7.39 4.81
CA LEU A 186 -5.74 8.39 4.50
C LEU A 186 -6.16 9.18 3.26
N THR A 187 -6.09 10.50 3.32
CA THR A 187 -6.32 11.34 2.14
C THR A 187 -5.04 11.42 1.30
N LYS A 188 -5.09 12.11 0.16
CA LYS A 188 -3.89 12.51 -0.58
C LYS A 188 -2.94 13.38 0.25
N GLY A 189 -3.48 14.31 1.04
CA GLY A 189 -2.71 15.20 1.91
C GLY A 189 -1.99 14.44 3.03
N GLY A 190 -2.71 13.56 3.72
CA GLY A 190 -2.15 12.68 4.73
C GLY A 190 -1.11 11.71 4.17
N ALA A 191 -1.32 11.16 2.97
CA ALA A 191 -0.36 10.26 2.33
C ALA A 191 0.99 10.93 2.04
N ALA A 192 0.98 12.21 1.67
CA ALA A 192 2.20 12.99 1.45
C ALA A 192 3.05 13.17 2.73
N ALA A 193 2.42 13.15 3.92
CA ALA A 193 3.14 13.19 5.20
C ALA A 193 4.08 11.99 5.42
N PHE A 194 3.83 10.89 4.72
CA PHE A 194 4.61 9.66 4.85
C PHE A 194 5.51 9.43 3.63
N ALA A 195 6.05 10.48 3.00
CA ALA A 195 7.03 10.38 1.91
C ALA A 195 6.67 9.39 0.76
N GLY A 196 5.37 9.18 0.52
CA GLY A 196 4.83 8.26 -0.48
C GLY A 196 4.84 6.77 -0.11
N PHE A 197 5.11 6.42 1.15
CA PHE A 197 5.03 5.04 1.66
C PHE A 197 3.59 4.50 1.72
N TYR A 198 2.63 5.42 1.87
CA TYR A 198 1.19 5.12 1.85
C TYR A 198 0.54 5.86 0.69
N LYS A 199 -0.61 5.35 0.25
CA LYS A 199 -1.42 5.95 -0.80
C LYS A 199 -2.73 6.48 -0.24
N GLU A 200 -3.32 7.41 -0.97
CA GLU A 200 -4.69 7.84 -0.73
C GLU A 200 -5.64 6.64 -0.68
N GLY A 201 -6.58 6.67 0.26
CA GLY A 201 -7.53 5.59 0.53
C GLY A 201 -6.99 4.48 1.42
N ASP A 202 -5.69 4.46 1.77
CA ASP A 202 -5.17 3.47 2.71
C ASP A 202 -5.89 3.54 4.06
N GLN A 203 -6.24 2.38 4.60
CA GLN A 203 -6.96 2.29 5.86
C GLN A 203 -6.07 2.70 7.03
N LEU A 204 -6.61 3.62 7.84
CA LEU A 204 -6.03 4.09 9.09
C LEU A 204 -6.72 3.41 10.27
N ASP A 205 -6.16 3.61 11.45
CA ASP A 205 -6.82 3.18 12.67
C ASP A 205 -8.13 3.94 12.84
N ALA A 206 -9.16 3.25 13.32
CA ALA A 206 -10.42 3.90 13.65
C ALA A 206 -10.21 4.92 14.78
N ALA A 207 -10.90 6.05 14.70
CA ALA A 207 -10.84 7.11 15.69
C ALA A 207 -12.00 6.98 16.69
N THR A 208 -11.79 7.35 17.94
CA THR A 208 -12.87 7.49 18.93
C THR A 208 -12.86 8.90 19.48
N LEU A 209 -13.95 9.63 19.25
CA LEU A 209 -14.17 10.98 19.77
C LEU A 209 -15.03 10.89 21.04
N THR A 210 -14.57 11.46 22.14
CA THR A 210 -15.38 11.65 23.35
C THR A 210 -15.43 13.13 23.67
N VAL A 211 -16.61 13.70 23.88
CA VAL A 211 -16.79 15.13 24.18
C VAL A 211 -17.91 15.34 25.18
N LYS A 212 -17.80 16.32 26.08
CA LYS A 212 -18.91 16.70 26.96
C LYS A 212 -19.71 17.84 26.34
N PRO A 213 -21.03 17.66 26.17
CA PRO A 213 -21.91 18.76 25.80
C PRO A 213 -22.02 19.77 26.94
N GLY A 214 -21.84 21.04 26.64
CA GLY A 214 -22.17 22.14 27.53
C GLY A 214 -23.68 22.28 27.75
N ALA A 215 -24.07 23.22 28.61
CA ALA A 215 -25.48 23.55 28.79
C ALA A 215 -26.11 23.93 27.43
N ARG A 216 -27.29 23.39 27.13
CA ARG A 216 -28.03 23.77 25.92
C ARG A 216 -28.27 25.27 25.95
N PRO A 217 -27.97 26.02 24.87
CA PRO A 217 -28.32 27.43 24.80
C PRO A 217 -29.83 27.59 24.98
N THR A 218 -30.24 28.23 26.07
CA THR A 218 -31.63 28.65 26.25
C THR A 218 -31.84 29.93 25.46
N THR A 219 -32.46 29.84 24.29
CA THR A 219 -33.13 30.99 23.70
C THR A 219 -34.24 31.39 24.65
N ALA A 220 -34.20 32.63 25.17
CA ALA A 220 -35.33 33.18 25.91
C ALA A 220 -36.57 33.07 25.01
N PRO A 221 -37.71 32.56 25.51
CA PRO A 221 -38.92 32.50 24.71
C PRO A 221 -39.24 33.93 24.22
N PRO A 222 -39.65 34.11 22.95
CA PRO A 222 -40.04 35.44 22.48
C PRO A 222 -41.15 35.95 23.40
N THR A 223 -40.94 37.13 23.99
CA THR A 223 -41.95 37.84 24.76
C THR A 223 -43.07 38.23 23.81
N THR A 224 -43.99 37.29 23.57
CA THR A 224 -45.26 37.58 22.92
C THR A 224 -46.22 38.00 24.01
N THR A 225 -46.60 39.28 23.98
CA THR A 225 -47.73 39.79 24.76
C THR A 225 -48.95 38.93 24.40
N PRO A 226 -49.63 38.29 25.37
CA PRO A 226 -50.76 37.43 25.06
C PRO A 226 -51.90 38.25 24.45
N PRO A 227 -52.54 37.79 23.36
CA PRO A 227 -53.78 38.40 22.90
C PRO A 227 -54.88 38.14 23.93
N THR A 228 -55.48 39.21 24.42
CA THR A 228 -56.68 39.17 25.27
C THR A 228 -57.86 38.67 24.45
N THR A 229 -58.28 37.43 24.69
CA THR A 229 -59.60 36.94 24.27
C THR A 229 -60.19 36.12 25.43
N PRO A 230 -61.43 36.41 25.87
CA PRO A 230 -62.01 35.78 27.06
C PRO A 230 -62.34 34.29 26.83
N PRO A 231 -62.31 33.47 27.90
CA PRO A 231 -62.41 32.02 27.78
C PRO A 231 -63.85 31.55 27.52
N PRO A 232 -64.08 30.50 26.72
CA PRO A 232 -65.32 29.75 26.77
C PRO A 232 -65.30 28.77 27.94
N THR A 233 -66.41 28.70 28.64
CA THR A 233 -66.76 27.75 29.70
C THR A 233 -67.12 26.39 29.10
N THR A 234 -66.46 25.30 29.51
CA THR A 234 -67.08 23.96 29.57
C THR A 234 -66.34 22.97 30.49
N ARG A 235 -67.16 22.10 31.08
CA ARG A 235 -67.05 21.16 32.21
C ARG A 235 -66.04 19.99 32.02
N PRO A 236 -65.50 19.38 33.10
CA PRO A 236 -64.52 18.28 32.99
C PRO A 236 -65.18 16.91 32.78
N PRO A 237 -64.49 15.95 32.14
CA PRO A 237 -64.70 14.53 32.38
C PRO A 237 -63.55 13.92 33.17
N THR A 238 -63.95 13.23 34.23
CA THR A 238 -63.24 12.21 35.00
C THR A 238 -62.97 10.99 34.12
N THR A 239 -61.74 10.45 34.12
CA THR A 239 -61.41 9.03 34.37
C THR A 239 -59.91 8.77 34.18
N ALA A 240 -59.29 8.11 35.16
CA ALA A 240 -57.91 7.64 35.15
C ALA A 240 -57.76 6.37 34.29
N PRO A 241 -56.64 6.19 33.56
CA PRO A 241 -56.32 4.90 32.96
C PRO A 241 -55.52 4.02 33.93
N THR A 242 -56.00 2.80 34.09
CA THR A 242 -55.40 1.71 34.87
C THR A 242 -54.27 1.04 34.07
N THR A 243 -53.17 0.75 34.76
CA THR A 243 -51.98 0.05 34.28
C THR A 243 -52.27 -1.44 34.06
N THR A 244 -51.99 -1.97 32.87
CA THR A 244 -51.87 -3.43 32.64
C THR A 244 -50.48 -3.76 32.12
N ALA A 245 -49.80 -4.66 32.83
CA ALA A 245 -48.47 -5.19 32.51
C ALA A 245 -48.53 -6.15 31.30
N PRO A 246 -47.49 -6.21 30.44
CA PRO A 246 -47.41 -7.21 29.38
C PRO A 246 -46.82 -8.53 29.89
N THR A 247 -47.52 -9.63 29.66
CA THR A 247 -47.05 -11.00 29.84
C THR A 247 -46.24 -11.45 28.62
N SER A 248 -45.06 -12.01 28.89
CA SER A 248 -44.10 -12.56 27.94
C SER A 248 -44.47 -14.01 27.54
N PRO A 249 -44.43 -14.40 26.25
CA PRO A 249 -44.38 -15.80 25.86
C PRO A 249 -42.94 -16.31 25.71
N ALA A 250 -42.70 -17.52 26.22
CA ALA A 250 -41.43 -18.24 26.18
C ALA A 250 -41.05 -18.72 24.75
N PRO A 251 -39.76 -18.84 24.41
CA PRO A 251 -39.33 -19.34 23.10
C PRO A 251 -39.29 -20.87 23.05
N THR A 252 -39.82 -21.43 21.96
CA THR A 252 -39.75 -22.86 21.63
C THR A 252 -38.48 -23.14 20.82
N THR A 253 -37.65 -24.06 21.31
CA THR A 253 -36.42 -24.55 20.69
C THR A 253 -36.73 -25.60 19.63
N THR A 254 -36.31 -25.39 18.38
CA THR A 254 -36.24 -26.44 17.35
C THR A 254 -34.78 -26.76 17.02
N ALA A 255 -34.40 -28.02 17.19
CA ALA A 255 -33.08 -28.57 16.88
C ALA A 255 -32.89 -28.78 15.36
N PRO A 256 -31.71 -28.51 14.78
CA PRO A 256 -31.44 -28.82 13.38
C PRO A 256 -30.96 -30.28 13.24
N THR A 257 -31.61 -31.03 12.36
CA THR A 257 -31.18 -32.38 11.94
C THR A 257 -30.36 -32.26 10.65
N SER A 258 -29.17 -32.84 10.68
CA SER A 258 -28.20 -32.92 9.58
C SER A 258 -28.50 -34.12 8.67
N PRO A 259 -28.46 -33.99 7.33
CA PRO A 259 -28.33 -35.12 6.44
C PRO A 259 -26.86 -35.34 5.99
N ALA A 260 -26.42 -36.59 6.09
CA ALA A 260 -25.12 -37.09 5.66
C ALA A 260 -24.98 -37.14 4.12
N PRO A 261 -23.77 -36.97 3.56
CA PRO A 261 -23.54 -37.11 2.12
C PRO A 261 -23.29 -38.57 1.74
N THR A 262 -24.01 -39.05 0.72
CA THR A 262 -23.81 -40.34 0.05
C THR A 262 -22.75 -40.23 -1.04
N THR A 263 -21.74 -41.09 -0.97
CA THR A 263 -20.64 -41.24 -1.94
C THR A 263 -21.08 -42.14 -3.10
N THR A 264 -20.93 -41.67 -4.35
CA THR A 264 -21.02 -42.51 -5.55
C THR A 264 -19.68 -42.51 -6.28
N ALA A 265 -19.10 -43.70 -6.44
CA ALA A 265 -17.88 -43.95 -7.21
C ALA A 265 -18.18 -44.01 -8.72
N PRO A 266 -17.33 -43.46 -9.60
CA PRO A 266 -17.36 -43.76 -11.01
C PRO A 266 -16.32 -44.83 -11.38
N THR A 267 -16.80 -45.94 -11.94
CA THR A 267 -16.04 -46.94 -12.70
C THR A 267 -16.17 -46.67 -14.21
N SER A 268 -15.07 -46.56 -14.96
CA SER A 268 -14.94 -46.89 -16.40
C SER A 268 -13.48 -46.74 -16.89
N PRO A 269 -13.07 -47.26 -18.08
CA PRO A 269 -12.27 -48.47 -18.25
C PRO A 269 -10.83 -48.21 -18.72
N ALA A 270 -9.99 -49.25 -18.64
CA ALA A 270 -8.63 -49.28 -19.19
C ALA A 270 -8.62 -49.31 -20.73
N PRO A 271 -7.69 -48.61 -21.41
CA PRO A 271 -7.34 -48.91 -22.79
C PRO A 271 -6.12 -49.82 -22.87
N THR A 272 -6.29 -50.91 -23.60
CA THR A 272 -5.28 -51.86 -24.06
C THR A 272 -4.35 -51.29 -25.13
N THR A 273 -3.13 -51.79 -25.05
CA THR A 273 -1.95 -51.77 -25.92
C THR A 273 -2.17 -51.67 -27.43
N THR A 274 -1.31 -50.92 -28.13
CA THR A 274 -0.80 -51.30 -29.47
C THR A 274 0.65 -50.82 -29.60
N ALA A 275 1.56 -51.76 -29.82
CA ALA A 275 2.97 -51.54 -30.10
C ALA A 275 3.20 -51.34 -31.60
N PRO A 276 4.23 -50.54 -31.99
CA PRO A 276 5.02 -50.82 -33.16
C PRO A 276 6.46 -51.19 -32.75
N THR A 277 6.86 -52.37 -33.20
CA THR A 277 8.21 -52.91 -33.14
C THR A 277 9.15 -52.11 -34.04
N THR A 278 10.14 -51.46 -33.46
CA THR A 278 11.42 -51.17 -34.12
C THR A 278 12.54 -51.43 -33.12
N ALA A 279 13.42 -52.36 -33.46
CA ALA A 279 14.56 -52.78 -32.64
C ALA A 279 15.53 -51.63 -32.40
N PRO A 280 16.01 -51.39 -31.16
CA PRO A 280 17.17 -50.54 -30.93
C PRO A 280 18.44 -51.34 -31.18
N ALA A 281 19.34 -50.77 -31.97
CA ALA A 281 20.73 -51.19 -32.03
C ALA A 281 21.34 -51.18 -30.63
N THR A 282 22.18 -52.18 -30.36
CA THR A 282 23.00 -52.29 -29.15
C THR A 282 23.86 -51.03 -29.01
N GLN A 283 23.43 -50.11 -28.15
CA GLN A 283 24.27 -49.08 -27.59
C GLN A 283 24.81 -49.60 -26.26
N THR A 284 26.13 -49.59 -26.15
CA THR A 284 26.89 -49.78 -24.91
C THR A 284 26.28 -48.90 -23.81
N PRO A 285 26.05 -49.39 -22.58
CA PRO A 285 25.52 -48.56 -21.51
C PRO A 285 26.41 -47.34 -21.29
N ALA A 286 25.88 -46.15 -21.52
CA ALA A 286 26.46 -44.93 -20.97
C ALA A 286 26.38 -45.04 -19.45
N ASP A 287 27.44 -44.62 -18.75
CA ASP A 287 27.42 -44.47 -17.29
C ASP A 287 26.19 -43.64 -16.90
N PRO A 288 25.25 -44.16 -16.09
CA PRO A 288 23.98 -43.49 -15.77
C PRO A 288 24.13 -42.28 -14.81
N SER A 289 25.32 -41.68 -14.73
CA SER A 289 25.69 -40.66 -13.73
C SER A 289 25.97 -39.27 -14.32
N ALA A 290 26.01 -39.11 -15.65
CA ALA A 290 26.35 -37.84 -16.26
C ALA A 290 25.11 -36.95 -16.44
N VAL A 291 24.80 -36.11 -15.45
CA VAL A 291 23.83 -35.02 -15.64
C VAL A 291 24.42 -34.01 -16.64
N VAL A 292 23.68 -33.75 -17.72
CA VAL A 292 24.14 -32.95 -18.86
C VAL A 292 23.62 -31.51 -18.86
N ASP A 293 22.48 -31.26 -18.22
CA ASP A 293 21.91 -29.92 -18.05
C ASP A 293 21.07 -29.84 -16.76
N GLY A 294 20.73 -28.62 -16.36
CA GLY A 294 19.92 -28.39 -15.18
C GLY A 294 19.55 -26.94 -14.92
N ARG A 295 18.74 -26.74 -13.88
CA ARG A 295 18.31 -25.43 -13.44
C ARG A 295 17.92 -25.45 -11.98
N LEU A 296 18.31 -24.40 -11.27
CA LEU A 296 17.75 -24.09 -9.96
C LEU A 296 16.86 -22.87 -10.10
N THR A 297 15.65 -22.94 -9.55
CA THR A 297 14.71 -21.81 -9.49
C THR A 297 14.43 -21.47 -8.04
N TRP A 298 14.71 -20.24 -7.64
CA TRP A 298 14.54 -19.79 -6.26
C TRP A 298 14.28 -18.28 -6.16
N GLY A 299 13.38 -17.88 -5.27
CA GLY A 299 13.04 -16.47 -5.02
C GLY A 299 13.83 -15.81 -3.89
N VAL A 300 14.71 -16.55 -3.20
CA VAL A 300 15.29 -16.13 -1.91
C VAL A 300 14.19 -15.98 -0.86
N LYS A 301 13.48 -14.84 -0.87
CA LYS A 301 12.30 -14.58 -0.04
C LYS A 301 11.47 -13.44 -0.62
N GLN A 302 10.18 -13.65 -0.90
CA GLN A 302 9.34 -12.60 -1.50
C GLN A 302 9.28 -11.30 -0.67
N SER A 303 9.22 -11.42 0.66
CA SER A 303 9.18 -10.24 1.54
C SER A 303 10.48 -9.43 1.48
N TRP A 304 11.62 -10.10 1.31
CA TRP A 304 12.91 -9.46 1.18
C TRP A 304 13.03 -8.72 -0.15
N GLN A 305 12.65 -9.38 -1.25
CA GLN A 305 12.59 -8.75 -2.57
C GLN A 305 11.73 -7.49 -2.54
N ARG A 306 10.51 -7.57 -1.99
CA ARG A 306 9.58 -6.44 -1.89
C ARG A 306 10.10 -5.31 -1.01
N TYR A 307 10.75 -5.66 0.09
CA TYR A 307 11.37 -4.68 0.96
C TYR A 307 12.46 -3.89 0.23
N VAL A 308 13.39 -4.58 -0.46
CA VAL A 308 14.48 -3.94 -1.19
C VAL A 308 13.95 -3.10 -2.36
N SER A 309 13.11 -3.67 -3.23
CA SER A 309 12.66 -2.97 -4.44
C SER A 309 11.55 -1.94 -4.21
N GLY A 310 10.79 -2.07 -3.12
CA GLY A 310 9.61 -1.25 -2.84
C GLY A 310 9.81 -0.25 -1.71
N MET A 311 10.03 -0.75 -0.48
CA MET A 311 10.14 0.11 0.71
C MET A 311 11.49 0.84 0.76
N CYS A 312 12.57 0.14 0.46
CA CYS A 312 13.91 0.70 0.54
C CYS A 312 14.25 1.60 -0.65
N GLY A 313 13.50 1.48 -1.76
CA GLY A 313 13.82 2.13 -3.03
C GLY A 313 15.12 1.62 -3.66
N GLY A 314 15.55 0.43 -3.27
CA GLY A 314 16.73 -0.26 -3.78
C GLY A 314 16.47 -1.04 -5.05
N SER A 315 17.44 -1.86 -5.45
CA SER A 315 17.37 -2.70 -6.65
C SER A 315 17.65 -4.16 -6.34
N VAL A 316 17.00 -5.04 -7.12
CA VAL A 316 17.31 -6.47 -7.19
C VAL A 316 17.79 -6.74 -8.62
N THR A 317 19.06 -7.12 -8.76
CA THR A 317 19.71 -7.26 -10.06
C THR A 317 20.18 -8.70 -10.24
N ALA A 318 19.67 -9.35 -11.29
CA ALA A 318 20.14 -10.66 -11.73
C ALA A 318 21.24 -10.50 -12.77
N SER A 319 22.34 -11.24 -12.62
CA SER A 319 23.45 -11.25 -13.57
C SER A 319 24.20 -12.59 -13.54
N GLY A 320 25.27 -12.73 -14.33
CA GLY A 320 26.13 -13.92 -14.29
C GLY A 320 25.43 -15.24 -14.65
N GLY A 321 24.38 -15.18 -15.48
CA GLY A 321 23.55 -16.33 -15.84
C GLY A 321 22.23 -16.43 -15.08
N ALA A 322 22.03 -15.63 -14.02
CA ALA A 322 20.75 -15.57 -13.34
C ALA A 322 19.72 -14.77 -14.16
N ALA A 323 18.48 -15.27 -14.25
CA ALA A 323 17.39 -14.63 -14.98
C ALA A 323 16.11 -14.57 -14.16
N LYS A 324 15.34 -13.48 -14.25
CA LYS A 324 14.08 -13.34 -13.51
C LYS A 324 12.98 -14.21 -14.13
N ARG A 325 12.27 -14.97 -13.29
CA ARG A 325 11.10 -15.81 -13.66
C ARG A 325 9.95 -15.53 -12.69
N GLY A 326 9.00 -14.69 -13.10
CA GLY A 326 7.88 -14.32 -12.25
C GLY A 326 8.37 -13.69 -10.93
N SER A 327 8.05 -14.33 -9.79
CA SER A 327 8.53 -13.94 -8.46
C SER A 327 9.87 -14.58 -8.04
N ALA A 328 10.44 -15.45 -8.88
CA ALA A 328 11.67 -16.20 -8.61
C ALA A 328 12.77 -15.85 -9.63
N TYR A 329 13.91 -16.50 -9.50
CA TYR A 329 15.04 -16.40 -10.42
C TYR A 329 15.54 -17.78 -10.80
N ASP A 330 15.92 -17.92 -12.06
CA ASP A 330 16.59 -19.08 -12.59
C ASP A 330 18.09 -18.92 -12.49
N PHE A 331 18.76 -19.98 -12.10
CA PHE A 331 20.21 -20.12 -11.99
C PHE A 331 20.66 -21.23 -12.93
N GLY A 332 21.69 -20.95 -13.72
CA GLY A 332 22.15 -21.81 -14.80
C GLY A 332 22.90 -23.03 -14.30
N PHE A 333 22.88 -24.13 -15.03
CA PHE A 333 23.64 -25.33 -14.70
C PHE A 333 25.16 -25.09 -14.72
N VAL A 334 25.89 -25.81 -13.86
CA VAL A 334 27.36 -25.92 -13.93
C VAL A 334 27.76 -27.39 -13.99
N LYS A 335 27.35 -28.18 -12.98
CA LYS A 335 27.59 -29.61 -12.90
C LYS A 335 26.64 -30.23 -11.89
N ALA A 336 26.34 -31.52 -12.04
CA ALA A 336 25.70 -32.29 -10.99
C ALA A 336 26.15 -33.75 -11.00
N ASP A 337 26.10 -34.34 -9.82
CA ASP A 337 26.13 -35.78 -9.58
C ASP A 337 24.74 -36.14 -9.01
N LEU A 338 24.04 -37.06 -9.69
CA LEU A 338 22.69 -37.46 -9.36
C LEU A 338 22.61 -38.98 -9.30
N ASP A 339 22.15 -39.49 -8.17
CA ASP A 339 21.73 -40.87 -7.98
C ASP A 339 20.28 -40.85 -7.49
N ALA A 340 19.35 -40.95 -8.43
CA ALA A 340 17.92 -40.86 -8.15
C ALA A 340 17.43 -42.04 -7.29
N ASP A 341 17.98 -43.24 -7.51
CA ASP A 341 17.64 -44.45 -6.77
C ASP A 341 18.10 -44.36 -5.31
N ALA A 342 19.32 -43.86 -5.08
CA ALA A 342 19.84 -43.59 -3.74
C ALA A 342 19.31 -42.27 -3.13
N ARG A 343 18.49 -41.52 -3.87
CA ARG A 343 17.96 -40.20 -3.49
C ARG A 343 19.06 -39.24 -3.07
N LYS A 344 20.11 -39.15 -3.87
CA LYS A 344 21.29 -38.33 -3.61
C LYS A 344 21.55 -37.38 -4.78
N VAL A 345 21.83 -36.12 -4.45
CA VAL A 345 22.24 -35.14 -5.45
C VAL A 345 23.27 -34.17 -4.89
N GLU A 346 24.30 -33.88 -5.69
CA GLU A 346 25.23 -32.77 -5.50
C GLU A 346 25.30 -31.95 -6.79
N ALA A 347 24.68 -30.78 -6.80
CA ALA A 347 24.57 -29.93 -7.99
C ALA A 347 25.10 -28.52 -7.73
N ALA A 348 25.75 -27.91 -8.71
CA ALA A 348 26.23 -26.53 -8.68
C ALA A 348 25.59 -25.71 -9.80
N PHE A 349 25.27 -24.45 -9.49
CA PHE A 349 24.57 -23.54 -10.37
C PHE A 349 25.28 -22.17 -10.44
N SER A 350 25.31 -21.62 -11.65
CA SER A 350 25.79 -20.28 -11.95
C SER A 350 24.67 -19.26 -11.79
N GLY A 351 25.06 -17.99 -11.64
CA GLY A 351 24.14 -16.89 -11.46
C GLY A 351 24.48 -16.05 -10.25
N ARG A 352 24.05 -14.80 -10.32
CA ARG A 352 24.26 -13.78 -9.30
C ARG A 352 22.97 -13.02 -9.06
N LEU A 353 22.58 -12.89 -7.81
CA LEU A 353 21.56 -11.91 -7.40
C LEU A 353 22.19 -10.90 -6.45
N ALA A 354 22.06 -9.62 -6.78
CA ALA A 354 22.43 -8.52 -5.89
C ALA A 354 21.20 -7.73 -5.45
N PHE A 355 21.11 -7.53 -4.14
CA PHE A 355 20.13 -6.73 -3.45
C PHE A 355 20.86 -5.52 -2.90
N VAL A 356 20.56 -4.34 -3.42
CA VAL A 356 21.24 -3.10 -3.04
C VAL A 356 20.22 -2.08 -2.60
N CYS A 357 20.41 -1.52 -1.42
CA CYS A 357 19.72 -0.34 -0.96
C CYS A 357 20.63 0.48 -0.04
N ALA A 358 21.21 1.53 -0.62
CA ALA A 358 22.16 2.40 0.05
C ALA A 358 21.57 3.06 1.31
N ALA A 359 20.30 3.47 1.27
CA ALA A 359 19.63 4.13 2.38
C ALA A 359 19.62 3.29 3.66
N HIS A 360 19.60 1.96 3.55
CA HIS A 360 19.56 1.03 4.68
C HIS A 360 20.85 0.22 4.82
N GLY A 361 21.93 0.62 4.15
CA GLY A 361 23.22 -0.08 4.19
C GLY A 361 23.17 -1.51 3.64
N ILE A 362 22.21 -1.81 2.76
CA ILE A 362 22.06 -3.12 2.15
C ILE A 362 22.92 -3.16 0.91
N ASP A 363 23.93 -4.01 0.93
CA ASP A 363 24.65 -4.49 -0.23
C ASP A 363 24.82 -5.98 -0.01
N TRP A 364 23.85 -6.78 -0.46
CA TRP A 364 23.78 -8.21 -0.22
C TRP A 364 23.74 -8.95 -1.55
N THR A 365 24.71 -9.81 -1.80
CA THR A 365 24.87 -10.56 -3.04
C THR A 365 24.98 -12.04 -2.73
N VAL A 366 24.29 -12.86 -3.51
CA VAL A 366 24.40 -14.33 -3.50
C VAL A 366 24.89 -14.85 -4.86
N THR A 367 25.84 -15.78 -4.81
CA THR A 367 26.48 -16.44 -5.97
C THR A 367 26.83 -17.90 -5.62
N ASP A 368 27.30 -18.66 -6.61
CA ASP A 368 27.86 -20.01 -6.44
C ASP A 368 26.93 -20.95 -5.63
N LEU A 369 25.70 -21.11 -6.13
CA LEU A 369 24.69 -21.90 -5.43
C LEU A 369 24.98 -23.39 -5.62
N LYS A 370 25.02 -24.14 -4.51
CA LYS A 370 25.23 -25.60 -4.54
C LYS A 370 24.17 -26.30 -3.71
N VAL A 371 23.52 -27.30 -4.28
CA VAL A 371 22.58 -28.17 -3.59
C VAL A 371 23.29 -29.47 -3.25
N LYS A 372 23.23 -29.88 -1.98
CA LYS A 372 23.64 -31.19 -1.52
C LYS A 372 22.49 -31.82 -0.75
N ALA A 373 21.95 -32.93 -1.23
CA ALA A 373 20.84 -33.63 -0.59
C ALA A 373 21.04 -35.14 -0.59
N THR A 374 20.51 -35.80 0.43
CA THR A 374 20.53 -37.26 0.58
C THR A 374 19.28 -37.69 1.34
N GLY A 375 18.52 -38.63 0.78
CA GLY A 375 17.28 -39.11 1.36
C GLY A 375 16.23 -37.99 1.42
N THR A 376 15.83 -37.60 2.63
CA THR A 376 14.76 -36.63 2.88
C THR A 376 15.26 -35.25 3.32
N THR A 377 16.57 -35.01 3.33
CA THR A 377 17.15 -33.75 3.78
C THR A 377 18.23 -33.25 2.83
N GLY A 378 18.44 -31.94 2.83
CA GLY A 378 19.49 -31.33 2.05
C GLY A 378 19.81 -29.92 2.51
N THR A 379 20.80 -29.33 1.87
CA THR A 379 21.24 -27.97 2.12
C THR A 379 21.52 -27.28 0.79
N LEU A 380 21.10 -26.02 0.68
CA LEU A 380 21.54 -25.11 -0.36
C LEU A 380 22.63 -24.21 0.24
N THR A 381 23.86 -24.36 -0.24
CA THR A 381 24.98 -23.49 0.12
C THR A 381 25.16 -22.39 -0.94
N ALA A 382 25.75 -21.27 -0.54
CA ALA A 382 26.09 -20.20 -1.46
C ALA A 382 27.24 -19.33 -0.95
N ASP A 383 27.91 -18.66 -1.87
CA ASP A 383 28.78 -17.55 -1.55
C ASP A 383 27.94 -16.29 -1.33
N VAL A 384 28.14 -15.63 -0.19
CA VAL A 384 27.39 -14.44 0.19
C VAL A 384 28.35 -13.30 0.51
N SER A 385 28.17 -12.19 -0.21
CA SER A 385 28.80 -10.91 0.11
C SER A 385 27.75 -10.01 0.74
N SER A 386 28.04 -9.46 1.91
CA SER A 386 27.20 -8.44 2.53
C SER A 386 28.02 -7.22 2.96
N ALA A 387 27.35 -6.18 3.49
CA ALA A 387 28.02 -5.03 4.09
C ALA A 387 28.95 -5.39 5.27
N VAL A 388 28.79 -6.57 5.87
CA VAL A 388 29.66 -7.06 6.96
C VAL A 388 30.83 -7.92 6.48
N GLY A 389 30.93 -8.21 5.18
CA GLY A 389 32.02 -8.97 4.57
C GLY A 389 31.54 -10.11 3.67
N LYS A 390 32.51 -10.88 3.15
CA LYS A 390 32.28 -12.04 2.29
C LYS A 390 32.39 -13.33 3.09
N ARG A 391 31.49 -14.27 2.81
CA ARG A 391 31.52 -15.63 3.35
C ARG A 391 31.28 -16.60 2.20
N ASN A 392 32.13 -17.59 2.07
CA ASN A 392 32.02 -18.60 1.03
C ASN A 392 31.37 -19.87 1.57
N ASP A 393 30.67 -20.59 0.70
CA ASP A 393 30.02 -21.87 1.01
C ASP A 393 29.15 -21.81 2.29
N VAL A 394 28.43 -20.71 2.49
CA VAL A 394 27.52 -20.56 3.62
C VAL A 394 26.40 -21.59 3.45
N PRO A 395 26.13 -22.48 4.44
CA PRO A 395 24.93 -23.30 4.41
C PRO A 395 23.74 -22.37 4.62
N LEU A 396 23.12 -21.93 3.52
CA LEU A 396 22.21 -20.78 3.53
C LEU A 396 20.82 -21.22 3.99
N VAL A 397 20.28 -22.29 3.41
CA VAL A 397 18.99 -22.86 3.79
C VAL A 397 19.06 -24.39 3.88
N ASP A 398 18.37 -24.93 4.89
CA ASP A 398 18.02 -26.34 4.98
C ASP A 398 16.84 -26.63 4.06
N LEU A 399 16.87 -27.79 3.40
CA LEU A 399 15.88 -28.26 2.45
C LEU A 399 15.19 -29.50 3.01
N ASP A 400 13.86 -29.49 2.98
CA ASP A 400 13.04 -30.62 3.38
C ASP A 400 12.60 -31.40 2.12
N LEU A 401 13.21 -32.56 1.89
CA LEU A 401 12.93 -33.43 0.73
C LEU A 401 12.03 -34.61 1.10
N SER A 402 11.33 -34.55 2.23
CA SER A 402 10.41 -35.63 2.64
C SER A 402 9.34 -35.95 1.59
N GLU A 403 8.85 -34.92 0.90
CA GLU A 403 7.82 -35.01 -0.15
C GLU A 403 8.41 -34.91 -1.57
N ALA A 404 9.74 -34.99 -1.74
CA ALA A 404 10.35 -34.82 -3.04
C ALA A 404 10.16 -36.07 -3.93
N ASP A 405 9.77 -35.85 -5.19
CA ASP A 405 9.69 -36.89 -6.22
C ASP A 405 11.04 -37.05 -6.94
N TRP A 406 11.68 -38.19 -6.74
CA TRP A 406 12.97 -38.53 -7.36
C TRP A 406 12.82 -39.30 -8.68
N THR A 407 11.59 -39.50 -9.15
CA THR A 407 11.31 -40.28 -10.36
C THR A 407 11.92 -39.64 -11.59
N VAL A 408 12.69 -40.41 -12.34
CA VAL A 408 13.20 -40.00 -13.66
C VAL A 408 12.07 -40.08 -14.68
N ASN A 409 11.61 -38.92 -15.16
CA ASN A 409 10.56 -38.80 -16.15
C ASN A 409 11.15 -38.22 -17.44
N LYS A 410 11.20 -39.03 -18.51
CA LYS A 410 11.79 -38.62 -19.82
C LYS A 410 13.22 -38.04 -19.67
N GLY A 411 14.06 -38.69 -18.86
CA GLY A 411 15.42 -38.23 -18.58
C GLY A 411 15.52 -37.03 -17.64
N LEU A 412 14.41 -36.52 -17.09
CA LEU A 412 14.40 -35.40 -16.14
C LEU A 412 14.08 -35.87 -14.72
N VAL A 413 14.82 -35.34 -13.75
CA VAL A 413 14.44 -35.35 -12.34
C VAL A 413 14.11 -33.93 -11.93
N THR A 414 12.89 -33.71 -11.41
CA THR A 414 12.42 -32.41 -10.93
C THR A 414 12.05 -32.52 -9.46
N LEU A 415 12.93 -32.00 -8.60
CA LEU A 415 12.66 -31.79 -7.19
C LEU A 415 11.95 -30.44 -7.05
N ALA A 416 10.61 -30.46 -7.17
CA ALA A 416 9.78 -29.26 -7.20
C ALA A 416 9.44 -28.74 -5.79
N ASP A 417 9.35 -27.41 -5.68
CA ASP A 417 8.80 -26.68 -4.53
C ASP A 417 9.31 -27.15 -3.16
N ILE A 418 10.59 -27.52 -3.08
CA ILE A 418 11.24 -28.03 -1.87
C ILE A 418 11.14 -26.97 -0.77
N PRO A 419 10.46 -27.25 0.36
CA PRO A 419 10.40 -26.32 1.47
C PRO A 419 11.79 -26.00 2.00
N ALA A 420 12.07 -24.70 2.15
CA ALA A 420 13.37 -24.19 2.57
C ALA A 420 13.27 -23.41 3.87
N LYS A 421 14.19 -23.66 4.80
CA LYS A 421 14.30 -22.94 6.08
C LYS A 421 15.69 -22.35 6.23
N LEU A 422 15.76 -21.08 6.62
CA LEU A 422 17.02 -20.40 6.81
C LEU A 422 17.83 -21.02 7.95
N THR A 423 19.11 -21.35 7.71
CA THR A 423 19.97 -21.87 8.79
C THR A 423 20.43 -20.72 9.70
N ALA A 424 21.11 -21.05 10.81
CA ALA A 424 21.79 -20.04 11.62
C ALA A 424 22.89 -19.30 10.86
N ALA A 425 23.67 -20.00 10.01
CA ALA A 425 24.73 -19.37 9.21
C ALA A 425 24.14 -18.47 8.12
N GLY A 426 23.06 -18.92 7.47
CA GLY A 426 22.33 -18.14 6.49
C GLY A 426 21.70 -16.89 7.09
N SER A 427 21.06 -17.02 8.27
CA SER A 427 20.52 -15.93 9.07
C SER A 427 21.55 -14.82 9.31
N ALA A 428 22.77 -15.19 9.72
CA ALA A 428 23.85 -14.25 9.98
C ALA A 428 24.34 -13.46 8.74
N THR A 429 23.93 -13.86 7.53
CA THR A 429 24.24 -13.09 6.30
C THR A 429 23.27 -11.95 6.04
N PHE A 430 22.06 -12.00 6.60
CA PHE A 430 21.04 -10.96 6.49
C PHE A 430 21.17 -9.87 7.58
N SER A 431 22.14 -10.01 8.48
CA SER A 431 22.37 -9.07 9.57
C SER A 431 23.10 -7.82 9.11
N ALA A 432 22.71 -6.68 9.67
CA ALA A 432 23.39 -5.40 9.44
C ALA A 432 24.71 -5.32 10.25
N PRO A 433 25.60 -4.35 9.94
CA PRO A 433 26.75 -4.04 10.78
C PRO A 433 26.36 -3.88 12.25
N GLY A 434 27.07 -4.56 13.16
CA GLY A 434 26.73 -4.62 14.59
C GLY A 434 25.84 -5.81 15.01
N GLY A 435 25.50 -6.70 14.07
CA GLY A 435 24.79 -7.96 14.37
C GLY A 435 23.31 -7.79 14.71
N GLN A 436 22.76 -6.59 14.53
CA GLN A 436 21.34 -6.31 14.74
C GLN A 436 20.55 -6.46 13.44
N GLY A 437 19.38 -7.09 13.53
CA GLY A 437 18.52 -7.39 12.38
C GLY A 437 18.87 -8.69 11.64
N GLY A 438 18.01 -9.06 10.70
CA GLY A 438 18.06 -10.32 9.96
C GLY A 438 16.86 -11.23 10.26
N TYR A 439 16.66 -12.23 9.42
CA TYR A 439 15.66 -13.27 9.65
C TYR A 439 16.19 -14.30 10.66
N PRO A 440 15.44 -14.72 11.68
CA PRO A 440 15.92 -15.73 12.62
C PRO A 440 16.15 -17.07 11.92
N ALA A 441 17.04 -17.90 12.47
CA ALA A 441 17.18 -19.29 12.05
C ALA A 441 15.82 -20.01 12.11
N GLY A 442 15.57 -20.91 11.16
CA GLY A 442 14.29 -21.58 10.98
C GLY A 442 13.23 -20.76 10.24
N THR A 443 13.52 -19.50 9.87
CA THR A 443 12.60 -18.70 9.04
C THR A 443 12.32 -19.41 7.72
N ALA A 444 11.04 -19.57 7.38
CA ALA A 444 10.64 -20.09 6.09
C ALA A 444 11.10 -19.14 4.96
N MET A 445 11.80 -19.72 3.99
CA MET A 445 12.27 -19.06 2.77
C MET A 445 11.37 -19.45 1.60
N ASP A 446 11.52 -18.79 0.45
CA ASP A 446 10.80 -19.23 -0.75
C ASP A 446 11.25 -20.66 -1.10
N PRO A 447 10.34 -21.55 -1.53
CA PRO A 447 10.70 -22.93 -1.86
C PRO A 447 11.67 -22.99 -3.04
N VAL A 448 12.50 -24.03 -3.07
CA VAL A 448 13.54 -24.25 -4.09
C VAL A 448 13.05 -25.30 -5.07
N THR A 449 13.15 -25.05 -6.36
CA THR A 449 12.94 -26.08 -7.39
C THR A 449 14.26 -26.39 -8.07
N VAL A 450 14.61 -27.67 -8.18
CA VAL A 450 15.78 -28.14 -8.92
C VAL A 450 15.30 -29.07 -10.03
N THR A 451 15.73 -28.82 -11.27
CA THR A 451 15.49 -29.71 -12.41
C THR A 451 16.82 -30.11 -13.01
N LEU A 452 17.04 -31.41 -13.19
CA LEU A 452 18.27 -31.98 -13.75
C LEU A 452 17.92 -32.91 -14.91
N ALA A 453 18.66 -32.80 -16.00
CA ALA A 453 18.58 -33.67 -17.16
C ALA A 453 19.70 -34.71 -17.10
N ALA A 454 19.33 -35.98 -16.93
CA ALA A 454 20.22 -37.13 -16.95
C ALA A 454 20.42 -37.70 -18.37
N ASP A 455 19.84 -37.06 -19.38
CA ASP A 455 19.87 -37.46 -20.79
C ASP A 455 20.04 -36.21 -21.68
N GLU A 456 20.83 -36.31 -22.75
CA GLU A 456 21.11 -35.21 -23.69
C GLU A 456 19.90 -34.79 -24.53
N ASP A 457 18.95 -35.70 -24.74
CA ASP A 457 17.70 -35.43 -25.46
C ASP A 457 16.62 -34.84 -24.54
N ALA A 458 16.85 -34.81 -23.21
CA ALA A 458 15.90 -34.28 -22.25
C ALA A 458 15.89 -32.75 -22.25
N SER A 459 14.83 -32.17 -22.81
CA SER A 459 14.65 -30.72 -22.83
C SER A 459 14.11 -30.19 -21.51
N LEU A 460 14.81 -29.25 -20.88
CA LEU A 460 14.28 -28.51 -19.73
C LEU A 460 12.97 -27.78 -20.11
N PRO A 461 11.98 -27.70 -19.19
CA PRO A 461 10.75 -26.95 -19.43
C PRO A 461 11.05 -25.51 -19.90
N SER A 462 10.48 -25.15 -21.06
CA SER A 462 10.73 -23.86 -21.71
C SER A 462 10.10 -22.70 -20.96
N THR A 463 10.80 -21.56 -20.96
CA THR A 463 10.43 -20.30 -20.31
C THR A 463 9.47 -19.48 -21.18
N SER A 464 8.16 -19.64 -21.03
CA SER A 464 7.19 -18.61 -21.46
C SER A 464 6.40 -18.12 -20.26
N GLY A 465 6.57 -16.84 -19.91
CA GLY A 465 5.91 -16.21 -18.76
C GLY A 465 4.41 -16.02 -18.95
N GLY A 466 3.65 -16.15 -17.84
CA GLY A 466 2.24 -15.80 -17.74
C GLY A 466 1.40 -16.91 -17.12
N SER A 467 1.05 -16.77 -15.83
CA SER A 467 0.18 -17.69 -15.09
C SER A 467 -1.16 -17.96 -15.77
N THR A 468 -1.64 -19.20 -15.66
CA THR A 468 -3.05 -19.45 -15.32
C THR A 468 -3.15 -20.67 -14.43
N SER A 469 -3.59 -20.43 -13.21
CA SER A 469 -4.26 -21.42 -12.39
C SER A 469 -5.40 -22.04 -13.20
N THR A 470 -5.30 -23.32 -13.54
CA THR A 470 -6.42 -24.03 -14.13
C THR A 470 -7.23 -24.64 -12.99
N THR A 471 -8.23 -23.89 -12.54
CA THR A 471 -9.44 -24.46 -11.96
C THR A 471 -10.13 -25.25 -13.07
N GLY A 472 -10.29 -26.56 -12.87
CA GLY A 472 -11.00 -27.43 -13.80
C GLY A 472 -12.45 -26.97 -13.96
N GLY A 473 -12.79 -26.54 -15.17
CA GLY A 473 -14.14 -26.26 -15.64
C GLY A 473 -14.30 -26.81 -17.05
N SER A 474 -15.15 -27.82 -17.17
CA SER A 474 -15.49 -28.55 -18.40
C SER A 474 -16.11 -27.64 -19.47
N GLY A 475 -15.75 -27.86 -20.73
CA GLY A 475 -16.37 -27.22 -21.89
C GLY A 475 -15.82 -27.75 -23.22
N THR A 476 -16.49 -28.78 -23.75
CA THR A 476 -16.31 -29.35 -25.10
C THR A 476 -16.67 -28.38 -26.22
N THR A 477 -15.83 -28.34 -27.27
CA THR A 477 -16.06 -28.22 -28.74
C THR A 477 -14.74 -27.75 -29.36
N GLY A 478 -14.15 -28.23 -30.45
CA GLY A 478 -14.50 -29.20 -31.49
C GLY A 478 -13.79 -28.76 -32.78
N GLY A 479 -12.82 -29.56 -33.28
CA GLY A 479 -12.14 -29.50 -34.61
C GLY A 479 -11.41 -28.20 -35.02
N SER A 480 -10.40 -28.17 -35.88
CA SER A 480 -9.75 -29.13 -36.79
C SER A 480 -8.41 -28.52 -37.27
N GLY A 481 -7.54 -29.35 -37.88
CA GLY A 481 -6.14 -29.09 -38.28
C GLY A 481 -5.91 -27.91 -39.26
N THR A 482 -4.70 -27.60 -39.76
CA THR A 482 -3.53 -28.43 -40.10
C THR A 482 -2.34 -27.48 -40.39
N THR A 483 -1.12 -28.03 -40.35
CA THR A 483 0.23 -27.51 -40.69
C THR A 483 0.41 -26.40 -41.74
N GLY A 484 1.49 -25.61 -41.55
CA GLY A 484 2.49 -25.40 -42.61
C GLY A 484 2.94 -23.95 -42.89
N GLY A 485 4.24 -23.68 -42.64
CA GLY A 485 5.13 -23.13 -43.67
C GLY A 485 5.13 -21.62 -43.97
N SER A 486 6.20 -20.97 -43.50
CA SER A 486 7.10 -20.02 -44.18
C SER A 486 6.63 -19.11 -45.34
N SER A 487 7.17 -17.88 -45.27
CA SER A 487 7.61 -16.99 -46.36
C SER A 487 6.80 -15.71 -46.59
N THR A 488 7.51 -14.62 -46.31
CA THR A 488 7.30 -13.26 -46.81
C THR A 488 7.49 -13.21 -48.32
N THR A 489 6.60 -12.51 -49.06
CA THR A 489 6.91 -11.45 -50.06
C THR A 489 5.62 -10.98 -50.76
N GLY A 490 5.35 -9.67 -50.69
CA GLY A 490 5.03 -8.80 -51.84
C GLY A 490 3.65 -8.81 -52.51
N GLY A 491 3.03 -7.61 -52.56
CA GLY A 491 1.99 -7.20 -53.52
C GLY A 491 0.57 -7.28 -52.94
N GLY A 492 -0.21 -6.20 -52.77
CA GLY A 492 -0.38 -5.03 -53.63
C GLY A 492 -1.73 -5.15 -54.33
N GLY A 493 -2.77 -4.47 -53.81
CA GLY A 493 -4.11 -4.47 -54.41
C GLY A 493 -5.12 -3.65 -53.61
N THR A 494 -5.36 -2.42 -54.06
CA THR A 494 -6.35 -1.47 -53.53
C THR A 494 -7.60 -1.47 -54.42
N VAL A 495 -8.78 -1.75 -53.85
CA VAL A 495 -10.12 -1.23 -54.21
C VAL A 495 -11.07 -1.75 -53.12
N GLY A 496 -12.02 -1.03 -52.51
CA GLY A 496 -12.72 0.21 -52.81
C GLY A 496 -14.18 0.02 -52.33
N GLY A 497 -14.81 1.05 -51.74
CA GLY A 497 -16.23 1.02 -51.29
C GLY A 497 -16.36 1.11 -49.76
N THR A 498 -16.41 2.27 -49.08
CA THR A 498 -17.25 3.49 -49.19
C THR A 498 -18.66 3.36 -48.60
N ALA A 499 -19.00 4.36 -47.77
CA ALA A 499 -20.30 4.80 -47.25
C ALA A 499 -20.85 4.05 -46.03
N GLY A 500 -21.27 4.68 -44.93
CA GLY A 500 -21.48 6.09 -44.54
C GLY A 500 -22.10 6.05 -43.12
N GLY A 501 -22.15 7.09 -42.30
CA GLY A 501 -21.75 8.48 -42.44
C GLY A 501 -22.00 9.22 -41.11
N ALA A 502 -21.62 10.51 -41.13
CA ALA A 502 -22.06 11.67 -40.35
C ALA A 502 -22.29 11.52 -38.81
N GLY A 503 -21.74 12.37 -37.94
CA GLY A 503 -21.69 13.82 -38.12
C GLY A 503 -20.56 14.55 -37.38
N THR A 504 -20.26 15.71 -37.94
CA THR A 504 -19.18 16.67 -37.72
C THR A 504 -19.65 17.82 -36.83
N VAL A 505 -18.76 18.41 -36.01
CA VAL A 505 -18.32 19.85 -35.95
C VAL A 505 -17.50 20.07 -34.66
N GLY A 506 -16.38 20.78 -34.57
CA GLY A 506 -15.48 21.50 -35.49
C GLY A 506 -14.15 21.73 -34.72
N GLY A 507 -12.96 21.63 -35.32
CA GLY A 507 -12.26 22.71 -36.04
C GLY A 507 -11.42 23.55 -35.05
N SER A 508 -10.08 23.56 -35.05
CA SER A 508 -9.12 24.01 -36.07
C SER A 508 -7.75 23.34 -35.83
N GLY A 509 -7.07 22.71 -36.81
CA GLY A 509 -6.15 23.32 -37.80
C GLY A 509 -4.74 23.51 -37.19
N SER A 510 -3.60 23.09 -37.75
CA SER A 510 -3.23 22.60 -39.08
C SER A 510 -1.79 22.00 -39.01
N VAL A 511 -1.55 20.93 -39.79
CA VAL A 511 -0.35 20.42 -40.53
C VAL A 511 1.07 20.76 -40.04
N GLY A 512 2.11 19.92 -40.11
CA GLY A 512 2.42 18.59 -40.67
C GLY A 512 3.80 18.20 -40.08
N GLY A 513 4.28 16.96 -40.02
CA GLY A 513 4.39 15.92 -41.03
C GLY A 513 5.85 15.41 -41.00
N SER A 514 6.04 14.09 -41.21
CA SER A 514 7.32 13.32 -41.30
C SER A 514 8.01 13.04 -39.95
N GLY A 515 8.39 11.83 -39.55
CA GLY A 515 8.63 10.57 -40.26
C GLY A 515 10.13 10.29 -40.42
N ALA A 516 10.73 9.49 -39.53
CA ALA A 516 11.97 8.68 -39.65
C ALA A 516 12.40 8.26 -38.22
N LEU A 517 12.38 6.99 -37.81
CA LEU A 517 13.32 5.88 -38.08
C LEU A 517 14.75 6.08 -37.54
N ALA A 518 15.24 5.00 -36.92
CA ALA A 518 16.62 4.66 -36.52
C ALA A 518 17.16 5.38 -35.25
N ALA A 519 18.06 4.80 -34.46
CA ALA A 519 18.58 3.45 -34.30
C ALA A 519 19.44 3.47 -33.01
N THR A 520 19.63 2.30 -32.45
CA THR A 520 20.69 1.91 -31.51
C THR A 520 22.07 2.42 -31.92
N GLY A 521 22.88 2.87 -30.95
CA GLY A 521 24.29 3.14 -31.23
C GLY A 521 25.07 3.72 -30.06
N SER A 522 25.71 2.81 -29.32
CA SER A 522 26.83 3.04 -28.42
C SER A 522 27.97 3.85 -29.06
N GLY A 523 28.64 4.69 -28.27
CA GLY A 523 29.95 5.23 -28.62
C GLY A 523 30.47 6.22 -27.59
N THR A 524 31.39 5.77 -26.74
CA THR A 524 32.34 6.64 -26.03
C THR A 524 33.26 7.32 -27.06
N PRO A 525 33.85 8.48 -26.74
CA PRO A 525 35.24 8.41 -26.26
C PRO A 525 35.62 9.43 -25.18
N THR A 526 36.65 9.01 -24.46
CA THR A 526 37.62 9.76 -23.66
C THR A 526 38.31 10.92 -24.41
N GLY A 527 38.53 12.04 -23.71
CA GLY A 527 39.88 12.59 -23.53
C GLY A 527 40.29 13.90 -24.25
N LEU A 528 40.77 14.85 -23.42
CA LEU A 528 41.75 15.95 -23.62
C LEU A 528 41.30 17.38 -24.05
N LEU A 529 41.28 18.26 -23.03
CA LEU A 529 42.09 19.50 -22.85
C LEU A 529 42.25 20.51 -24.00
N LEU A 530 41.78 21.75 -23.79
CA LEU A 530 42.59 22.98 -23.78
C LEU A 530 41.78 24.22 -23.34
N ALA A 531 42.48 25.14 -22.68
CA ALA A 531 42.00 26.32 -21.96
C ALA A 531 41.64 27.52 -22.85
N ALA A 532 40.82 28.44 -22.34
CA ALA A 532 41.03 29.89 -22.50
C ALA A 532 40.13 30.72 -21.55
N SER A 533 40.73 31.79 -21.07
CA SER A 533 40.33 32.68 -19.98
C SER A 533 39.33 33.78 -20.39
N GLY A 534 38.58 34.31 -19.42
CA GLY A 534 37.83 35.56 -19.55
C GLY A 534 37.53 36.18 -18.18
N LEU A 535 38.35 37.15 -17.79
CA LEU A 535 38.17 38.05 -16.63
C LEU A 535 37.24 39.22 -16.97
N ILE A 536 36.51 39.73 -15.97
CA ILE A 536 36.19 41.16 -15.63
C ILE A 536 35.22 41.06 -14.42
N ALA A 537 35.68 41.25 -13.18
CA ALA A 537 35.90 42.51 -12.45
C ALA A 537 34.61 43.20 -11.97
N GLY A 538 34.47 43.30 -10.63
CA GLY A 538 33.46 44.06 -9.91
C GLY A 538 33.72 44.00 -8.40
N ALA A 539 34.52 44.95 -7.91
CA ALA A 539 34.93 45.17 -6.52
C ALA A 539 33.73 45.41 -5.57
N GLY A 540 33.76 44.98 -4.30
CA GLY A 540 34.34 45.70 -3.15
C GLY A 540 33.21 46.33 -2.32
N ALA A 541 33.16 46.38 -0.99
CA ALA A 541 34.21 46.35 0.02
C ALA A 541 33.65 46.07 1.44
N ALA A 542 34.53 45.50 2.30
CA ALA A 542 34.81 45.78 3.73
C ALA A 542 33.67 45.72 4.78
N ILE A 543 33.84 45.21 6.02
CA ILE A 543 34.91 45.47 7.00
C ILE A 543 35.00 44.27 7.98
N VAL A 544 36.23 43.86 8.32
CA VAL A 544 36.57 43.06 9.53
C VAL A 544 37.29 43.99 10.50
N ILE A 545 36.85 44.05 11.76
CA ILE A 545 37.64 44.56 12.89
C ILE A 545 37.84 43.42 13.88
N ALA A 546 39.11 43.04 14.06
CA ALA A 546 39.58 42.19 15.15
C ALA A 546 40.03 43.09 16.32
N VAL A 547 39.69 42.73 17.56
CA VAL A 547 40.32 43.30 18.76
C VAL A 547 40.85 42.18 19.65
N ARG A 548 42.12 42.35 20.02
CA ARG A 548 42.98 41.50 20.85
C ARG A 548 42.58 41.50 22.33
N ARG A 549 42.86 40.39 23.00
CA ARG A 549 43.00 40.25 24.47
C ARG A 549 44.27 40.95 24.99
N ARG A 550 44.16 41.60 26.15
CA ARG A 550 45.08 41.43 27.30
C ARG A 550 44.43 41.91 28.60
N ALA A 551 44.60 41.11 29.65
CA ALA A 551 44.18 41.34 31.03
C ALA A 551 45.21 42.18 31.80
N MET A 552 44.79 42.84 32.89
CA MET A 552 45.49 43.06 34.17
C MET A 552 44.54 43.73 35.20
N GLU A 553 44.88 43.55 36.49
CA GLU A 553 44.34 44.14 37.75
C GLU A 553 43.11 43.41 38.35
N SER A 554 43.09 42.94 39.61
CA SER A 554 44.04 42.96 40.74
C SER A 554 43.75 41.78 41.68
#